data_AF-A0A8J7LVB3-F1
#
_entry.id   AF-A0A8J7LVB3-F1
#
_cell.length_a   1.000
_cell.length_b   1.000
_cell.length_c   1.000
_cell.angle_alpha   90.00
_cell.angle_beta   90.00
_cell.angle_gamma   90.00
#
_symmetry.space_group_name_H-M   'P 1'
#
loop_
_entity.id
_entity.type
_entity.pdbx_description
1 polymer ?
#
loop_
_entity_poly.entity_id
_entity_poly.type
_entity_poly.pdbx_seq_one_letter_code
_entity_poly.pdbx_strand_id
1 'polypeptide(L)'
;MVPTDITGDRVHPRIVRRHRRAERERARALSPLRFLLRLLAVPGLALGVAASLYMRTSPYEPQLALMHLAARMGCDSAYRVGLAPADRGAPGYHARNDPDGDGVACDAPPVVAASRREGARRDAEPRNSVQRAAQTRFVGGAKFVRPERSD
;
A
#
# COMPACT_ATOMS: atom_id res chain seq x y z
N MET A 1 -45.47 28.27 -2.66
CA MET A 1 -45.06 27.50 -1.47
C MET A 1 -43.90 28.22 -0.81
N VAL A 2 -44.05 28.71 0.42
CA VAL A 2 -43.01 29.49 1.13
C VAL A 2 -42.19 28.52 2.00
N PRO A 3 -40.84 28.55 1.94
CA PRO A 3 -40.01 27.68 2.77
C PRO A 3 -40.13 28.06 4.26
N THR A 4 -40.45 27.09 5.10
CA THR A 4 -40.50 27.19 6.57
C THR A 4 -39.32 26.45 7.20
N ASP A 5 -38.82 26.93 8.34
CA ASP A 5 -37.75 26.27 9.10
C ASP A 5 -38.29 25.06 9.89
N ILE A 6 -37.41 24.27 10.50
CA ILE A 6 -37.72 23.07 11.32
C ILE A 6 -38.60 23.42 12.53
N THR A 7 -38.60 24.68 12.96
CA THR A 7 -39.47 25.27 13.99
C THR A 7 -40.82 25.79 13.46
N GLY A 8 -41.10 25.70 12.16
CA GLY A 8 -42.37 26.16 11.55
C GLY A 8 -42.42 27.65 11.22
N ASP A 9 -41.37 28.41 11.53
CA ASP A 9 -41.32 29.85 11.24
C ASP A 9 -41.09 30.15 9.75
N ARG A 10 -41.72 31.24 9.27
CA ARG A 10 -41.56 31.71 7.89
C ARG A 10 -40.16 32.31 7.71
N VAL A 11 -39.31 31.64 6.94
CA VAL A 11 -37.96 32.13 6.66
C VAL A 11 -38.05 33.36 5.74
N HIS A 12 -37.54 34.49 6.22
CA HIS A 12 -37.63 35.74 5.47
C HIS A 12 -36.85 35.63 4.14
N PRO A 13 -37.47 35.91 2.98
CA PRO A 13 -36.87 35.64 1.66
C PRO A 13 -35.58 36.44 1.39
N ARG A 14 -35.36 37.54 2.11
CA ARG A 14 -34.10 38.31 2.08
C ARG A 14 -32.92 37.54 2.70
N ILE A 15 -33.16 36.76 3.76
CA ILE A 15 -32.13 35.96 4.45
C ILE A 15 -31.65 34.84 3.51
N VAL A 16 -32.58 34.11 2.89
CA VAL A 16 -32.28 33.05 1.91
C VAL A 16 -31.41 33.57 0.74
N ARG A 17 -31.73 34.77 0.22
CA ARG A 17 -30.95 35.39 -0.86
C ARG A 17 -29.53 35.77 -0.43
N ARG A 18 -29.35 36.24 0.81
CA ARG A 18 -28.04 36.61 1.36
C ARG A 18 -27.16 35.36 1.57
N HIS A 19 -27.73 34.28 2.10
CA HIS A 19 -27.02 32.99 2.23
C HIS A 19 -26.59 32.43 0.87
N ARG A 20 -27.48 32.45 -0.15
CA ARG A 20 -27.12 31.98 -1.50
C ARG A 20 -26.01 32.79 -2.16
N ARG A 21 -25.88 34.10 -1.88
CA ARG A 21 -24.75 34.91 -2.35
C ARG A 21 -23.45 34.51 -1.66
N ALA A 22 -23.48 34.37 -0.32
CA ALA A 22 -22.33 33.95 0.46
C ALA A 22 -21.84 32.53 0.08
N GLU A 23 -22.74 31.60 -0.23
CA GLU A 23 -22.36 30.25 -0.68
C GLU A 23 -21.71 30.25 -2.06
N ARG A 24 -22.17 31.10 -2.99
CA ARG A 24 -21.51 31.24 -4.32
C ARG A 24 -20.11 31.82 -4.20
N GLU A 25 -19.92 32.77 -3.29
CA GLU A 25 -18.60 33.34 -3.00
C GLU A 25 -17.68 32.32 -2.31
N ARG A 26 -18.20 31.57 -1.33
CA ARG A 26 -17.46 30.45 -0.70
C ARG A 26 -17.10 29.35 -1.70
N ALA A 27 -18.01 28.98 -2.60
CA ALA A 27 -17.75 27.98 -3.64
C ALA A 27 -16.67 28.43 -4.65
N ARG A 28 -16.56 29.74 -4.90
CA ARG A 28 -15.50 30.32 -5.74
C ARG A 28 -14.17 30.49 -4.98
N ALA A 29 -14.22 30.88 -3.71
CA ALA A 29 -13.05 31.11 -2.87
C ALA A 29 -12.38 29.81 -2.42
N LEU A 30 -13.18 28.80 -2.07
CA LEU A 30 -12.75 27.44 -1.74
C LEU A 30 -12.93 26.54 -2.95
N SER A 31 -12.40 26.91 -4.13
CA SER A 31 -12.53 26.02 -5.28
C SER A 31 -11.78 24.71 -4.96
N PRO A 32 -12.49 23.59 -4.77
CA PRO A 32 -11.89 22.35 -4.29
C PRO A 32 -10.82 21.86 -5.27
N LEU A 33 -11.01 22.19 -6.55
CA LEU A 33 -10.04 21.96 -7.61
C LEU A 33 -8.71 22.67 -7.38
N ARG A 34 -8.66 23.94 -6.92
CA ARG A 34 -7.40 24.63 -6.66
C ARG A 34 -6.67 24.05 -5.46
N PHE A 35 -7.40 23.66 -4.42
CA PHE A 35 -6.81 22.96 -3.28
C PHE A 35 -6.24 21.61 -3.70
N LEU A 36 -6.98 20.82 -4.49
CA LEU A 36 -6.50 19.56 -5.04
C LEU A 36 -5.25 19.77 -5.92
N LEU A 37 -5.27 20.78 -6.80
CA LEU A 37 -4.13 21.11 -7.65
C LEU A 37 -2.90 21.48 -6.83
N ARG A 38 -3.04 22.28 -5.78
CA ARG A 38 -1.93 22.62 -4.87
C ARG A 38 -1.42 21.41 -4.09
N LEU A 39 -2.33 20.56 -3.63
CA LEU A 39 -2.00 19.30 -2.92
C LEU A 39 -1.21 18.35 -3.83
N LEU A 40 -1.51 18.29 -5.12
CA LEU A 40 -0.79 17.47 -6.09
C LEU A 40 0.47 18.14 -6.64
N ALA A 41 0.50 19.48 -6.72
CA ALA A 41 1.62 20.22 -7.30
C ALA A 41 2.92 20.06 -6.50
N VAL A 42 2.85 20.10 -5.16
CA VAL A 42 4.03 19.95 -4.29
C VAL A 42 4.70 18.58 -4.45
N PRO A 43 4.01 17.43 -4.25
CA PRO A 43 4.62 16.13 -4.46
C PRO A 43 5.00 15.90 -5.93
N GLY A 44 4.20 16.40 -6.89
CA GLY A 44 4.53 16.32 -8.31
C GLY A 44 5.84 17.03 -8.65
N LEU A 45 6.05 18.24 -8.13
CA LEU A 45 7.30 18.98 -8.31
C LEU A 45 8.48 18.24 -7.66
N ALA A 46 8.31 17.72 -6.44
CA ALA A 46 9.36 16.96 -5.75
C ALA A 46 9.77 15.70 -6.54
N LEU A 47 8.80 14.95 -7.06
CA LEU A 47 9.05 13.79 -7.91
C LEU A 47 9.77 14.18 -9.21
N GLY A 48 9.37 15.28 -9.84
CA GLY A 48 10.04 15.79 -11.05
C GLY A 48 11.50 16.17 -10.81
N VAL A 49 11.78 16.86 -9.70
CA VAL A 49 13.16 17.22 -9.31
C VAL A 49 13.99 15.96 -9.02
N ALA A 50 13.44 15.02 -8.24
CA ALA A 50 14.12 13.76 -7.94
C ALA A 50 14.44 12.95 -9.20
N ALA A 51 13.48 12.84 -10.14
CA ALA A 51 13.68 12.18 -11.42
C ALA A 51 14.74 12.90 -12.27
N SER A 52 14.72 14.24 -12.32
CA SER A 52 15.71 15.03 -13.06
C SER A 52 17.13 14.85 -12.52
N LEU A 53 17.29 14.89 -11.19
CA LEU A 53 18.58 14.64 -10.54
C LEU A 53 19.07 13.22 -10.85
N TYR A 54 18.22 12.22 -10.67
CA TYR A 54 18.56 10.83 -10.97
C TYR A 54 19.03 10.66 -12.42
N MET A 55 18.32 11.22 -13.40
CA MET A 55 18.70 11.14 -14.81
C MET A 55 20.02 11.85 -15.12
N ARG A 56 20.33 12.95 -14.41
CA ARG A 56 21.59 13.70 -14.63
C ARG A 56 22.79 13.05 -13.96
N THR A 57 22.59 12.37 -12.83
CA THR A 57 23.69 11.81 -12.04
C THR A 57 23.86 10.31 -12.21
N SER A 58 22.91 9.61 -12.85
CA SER A 58 23.04 8.16 -13.02
C SER A 58 24.08 7.83 -14.11
N PRO A 59 24.95 6.84 -13.87
CA PRO A 59 25.88 6.33 -14.88
C PRO A 59 25.18 5.46 -15.95
N TYR A 60 23.86 5.30 -15.87
CA TYR A 60 23.06 4.45 -16.73
C TYR A 60 22.42 5.28 -17.86
N GLU A 61 22.27 4.67 -19.04
CA GLU A 61 21.40 5.23 -20.09
C GLU A 61 19.99 5.49 -19.48
N PRO A 62 19.27 6.57 -19.86
CA PRO A 62 17.99 6.92 -19.23
C PRO A 62 16.96 5.78 -19.22
N GLN A 63 16.99 4.96 -20.27
CA GLN A 63 16.15 3.77 -20.42
C GLN A 63 16.53 2.68 -19.41
N LEU A 64 17.83 2.43 -19.23
CA LEU A 64 18.37 1.46 -18.29
C LEU A 64 18.10 1.87 -16.83
N ALA A 65 18.16 3.17 -16.54
CA ALA A 65 17.88 3.73 -15.22
C ALA A 65 16.41 3.51 -14.80
N LEU A 66 15.47 3.67 -15.73
CA LEU A 66 14.05 3.35 -15.53
C LEU A 66 13.84 1.86 -15.25
N MET A 67 14.54 0.99 -15.98
CA MET A 67 14.45 -0.45 -15.79
C MET A 67 14.97 -0.88 -14.41
N HIS A 68 16.10 -0.33 -13.95
CA HIS A 68 16.60 -0.56 -12.60
C HIS A 68 15.63 -0.07 -11.51
N LEU A 69 14.94 1.06 -11.74
CA LEU A 69 13.94 1.56 -10.80
C LEU A 69 12.70 0.64 -10.75
N ALA A 70 12.24 0.14 -11.90
CA ALA A 70 11.14 -0.82 -11.97
C ALA A 70 11.49 -2.15 -11.29
N ALA A 71 12.73 -2.62 -11.47
CA ALA A 71 13.24 -3.79 -10.77
C ALA A 71 13.27 -3.57 -9.25
N ARG A 72 13.67 -2.39 -8.77
CA ARG A 72 13.70 -2.05 -7.34
C ARG A 72 12.34 -2.12 -6.63
N MET A 73 11.24 -1.93 -7.36
CA MET A 73 9.89 -2.01 -6.80
C MET A 73 9.47 -3.44 -6.41
N GLY A 74 10.15 -4.46 -6.95
CA GLY A 74 9.98 -5.86 -6.57
C GLY A 74 9.87 -6.80 -7.78
N CYS A 75 9.74 -8.09 -7.51
CA CYS A 75 9.68 -9.10 -8.57
C CYS A 75 8.39 -9.07 -9.39
N ASP A 76 7.24 -8.76 -8.78
CA ASP A 76 5.97 -8.64 -9.54
C ASP A 76 6.06 -7.53 -10.59
N SER A 77 6.54 -6.35 -10.20
CA SER A 77 6.73 -5.25 -11.15
C SER A 77 7.76 -5.63 -12.21
N ALA A 78 8.89 -6.26 -11.84
CA ALA A 78 9.92 -6.68 -12.78
C ALA A 78 9.40 -7.65 -13.84
N TYR A 79 8.58 -8.65 -13.46
CA TYR A 79 7.94 -9.55 -14.42
C TYR A 79 6.96 -8.83 -15.34
N ARG A 80 6.15 -7.91 -14.81
CA ARG A 80 5.15 -7.17 -15.60
C ARG A 80 5.77 -6.27 -16.67
N VAL A 81 7.00 -5.81 -16.45
CA VAL A 81 7.73 -5.00 -17.42
C VAL A 81 8.77 -5.81 -18.22
N GLY A 82 8.78 -7.14 -18.11
CA GLY A 82 9.67 -8.01 -18.89
C GLY A 82 11.14 -7.94 -18.49
N LEU A 83 11.43 -7.51 -17.25
CA LEU A 83 12.78 -7.38 -16.72
C LEU A 83 13.23 -8.56 -15.86
N ALA A 84 12.34 -9.46 -15.48
CA ALA A 84 12.66 -10.65 -14.68
C ALA A 84 12.43 -11.94 -15.48
N PRO A 85 13.23 -12.99 -15.25
CA PRO A 85 14.42 -13.04 -14.36
C PRO A 85 15.61 -12.24 -14.93
N ALA A 86 16.55 -11.83 -14.08
CA ALA A 86 17.72 -11.06 -14.50
C ALA A 86 19.01 -11.39 -13.75
N ASP A 87 20.10 -11.55 -14.50
CA ASP A 87 21.45 -11.78 -13.98
C ASP A 87 22.10 -10.50 -13.45
N ARG A 88 23.04 -10.64 -12.52
CA ARG A 88 23.82 -9.53 -11.97
C ARG A 88 24.45 -8.67 -13.07
N GLY A 89 24.13 -7.37 -13.04
CA GLY A 89 24.58 -6.39 -14.03
C GLY A 89 23.59 -6.16 -15.17
N ALA A 90 22.56 -7.00 -15.30
CA ALA A 90 21.47 -6.76 -16.24
C ALA A 90 20.51 -5.66 -15.74
N PRO A 91 19.80 -4.98 -16.65
CA PRO A 91 18.80 -3.95 -16.35
C PRO A 91 17.78 -4.33 -15.26
N GLY A 92 17.37 -5.60 -15.24
CA GLY A 92 16.37 -6.12 -14.32
C GLY A 92 16.91 -6.56 -12.96
N TYR A 93 18.23 -6.56 -12.78
CA TYR A 93 18.84 -6.99 -11.53
C TYR A 93 18.77 -5.91 -10.47
N HIS A 94 18.31 -6.30 -9.29
CA HIS A 94 18.39 -5.48 -8.09
C HIS A 94 18.66 -6.40 -6.91
N ALA A 95 19.70 -6.11 -6.11
CA ALA A 95 20.13 -7.00 -5.01
C ALA A 95 19.01 -7.33 -4.00
N ARG A 96 18.05 -6.42 -3.80
CA ARG A 96 16.86 -6.68 -2.96
C ARG A 96 15.96 -7.82 -3.46
N ASN A 97 16.06 -8.17 -4.73
CA ASN A 97 15.26 -9.20 -5.40
C ASN A 97 16.03 -10.51 -5.59
N ASP A 98 17.25 -10.61 -5.06
CA ASP A 98 18.15 -11.76 -5.08
C ASP A 98 18.42 -12.17 -3.61
N PRO A 99 17.43 -12.79 -2.94
CA PRO A 99 17.49 -13.03 -1.48
C PRO A 99 18.50 -14.11 -1.09
N ASP A 100 18.83 -15.02 -2.00
CA ASP A 100 19.82 -16.10 -1.85
C ASP A 100 21.22 -15.68 -2.34
N GLY A 101 21.34 -14.62 -3.11
CA GLY A 101 22.61 -14.00 -3.47
C GLY A 101 23.36 -14.74 -4.58
N ASP A 102 22.67 -15.61 -5.32
CA ASP A 102 23.26 -16.44 -6.38
C ASP A 102 23.57 -15.64 -7.64
N GLY A 103 23.11 -14.39 -7.71
CA GLY A 103 23.32 -13.49 -8.82
C GLY A 103 22.15 -13.43 -9.80
N VAL A 104 21.05 -14.13 -9.53
CA VAL A 104 19.83 -14.11 -10.34
C VAL A 104 18.69 -13.47 -9.55
N ALA A 105 18.32 -12.26 -9.92
CA ALA A 105 17.16 -11.60 -9.33
C ALA A 105 15.86 -12.18 -9.89
N CYS A 106 14.89 -12.41 -9.01
CA CYS A 106 13.57 -12.94 -9.37
C CYS A 106 13.64 -14.26 -10.13
N ASP A 107 14.42 -15.21 -9.62
CA ASP A 107 14.57 -16.59 -10.09
C ASP A 107 13.23 -17.33 -10.25
N ALA A 108 12.26 -17.02 -9.39
CA ALA A 108 10.96 -17.68 -9.33
C ALA A 108 9.79 -16.73 -9.65
N PRO A 109 8.80 -17.18 -10.45
CA PRO A 109 7.61 -16.39 -10.72
C PRO A 109 6.80 -16.13 -9.42
N PRO A 110 6.00 -15.05 -9.36
CA PRO A 110 5.38 -14.58 -8.11
C PRO A 110 4.53 -15.63 -7.40
N VAL A 111 3.85 -16.49 -8.17
CA VAL A 111 3.00 -17.58 -7.66
C VAL A 111 3.82 -18.66 -6.93
N VAL A 112 5.03 -18.96 -7.43
CA VAL A 112 5.94 -19.94 -6.83
C VAL A 112 6.65 -19.33 -5.62
N ALA A 113 7.07 -18.05 -5.71
CA ALA A 113 7.69 -17.33 -4.61
C ALA A 113 6.75 -17.16 -3.39
N ALA A 114 5.46 -16.87 -3.62
CA ALA A 114 4.46 -16.78 -2.55
C ALA A 114 4.27 -18.14 -1.83
N SER A 115 4.18 -19.21 -2.61
CA SER A 115 4.03 -20.58 -2.08
C SER A 115 5.26 -21.02 -1.27
N ARG A 116 6.47 -20.69 -1.74
CA ARG A 116 7.74 -20.97 -1.03
C ARG A 116 7.83 -20.23 0.30
N ARG A 117 7.42 -18.95 0.35
CA ARG A 117 7.36 -18.15 1.58
C ARG A 117 6.35 -18.71 2.57
N GLU A 118 5.19 -19.18 2.10
CA GLU A 118 4.19 -19.77 2.97
C GLU A 118 4.62 -21.14 3.51
N GLY A 119 5.26 -21.98 2.69
CA GLY A 119 5.89 -23.21 3.14
C GLY A 119 6.95 -22.95 4.22
N ALA A 120 7.88 -22.04 3.94
CA ALA A 120 8.92 -21.66 4.90
C ALA A 120 8.35 -21.11 6.22
N ARG A 121 7.22 -20.37 6.16
CA ARG A 121 6.55 -19.86 7.36
C ARG A 121 5.89 -20.99 8.17
N ARG A 122 5.31 -22.00 7.53
CA ARG A 122 4.77 -23.18 8.21
C ARG A 122 5.85 -24.02 8.87
N ASP A 123 7.01 -24.14 8.23
CA ASP A 123 8.15 -24.86 8.78
C ASP A 123 8.85 -24.11 9.92
N ALA A 124 8.77 -22.78 9.92
CA ALA A 124 9.26 -21.90 10.99
C ALA A 124 8.28 -21.78 12.19
N GLU A 125 7.04 -22.24 12.07
CA GLU A 125 6.10 -22.32 13.19
C GLU A 125 6.64 -23.37 14.19
N PRO A 126 6.91 -23.01 15.45
CA PRO A 126 7.44 -23.97 16.42
C PRO A 126 6.42 -25.10 16.60
N ARG A 127 6.81 -26.32 16.22
CA ARG A 127 6.07 -27.60 16.38
C ARG A 127 5.50 -27.83 17.80
N ASN A 128 5.91 -27.02 18.76
CA ASN A 128 5.45 -27.02 20.16
C ASN A 128 4.02 -26.47 20.37
N SER A 129 3.42 -25.72 19.44
CA SER A 129 2.05 -25.18 19.65
C SER A 129 0.98 -26.29 19.60
N VAL A 130 1.13 -27.24 18.67
CA VAL A 130 0.25 -28.41 18.54
C VAL A 130 0.46 -29.41 19.69
N GLN A 131 1.70 -29.59 20.17
CA GLN A 131 1.99 -30.43 21.33
C GLN A 131 1.55 -29.81 22.67
N ARG A 132 1.60 -28.47 22.82
CA ARG A 132 1.13 -27.79 24.05
C ARG A 132 -0.39 -27.81 24.21
N ALA A 133 -1.15 -27.86 23.12
CA ALA A 133 -2.61 -28.03 23.19
C ALA A 133 -3.03 -29.45 23.61
N ALA A 134 -2.19 -30.46 23.32
CA ALA A 134 -2.43 -31.86 23.70
C ALA A 134 -1.89 -32.20 25.11
N GLN A 135 -0.89 -31.47 25.61
CA GLN A 135 -0.41 -31.59 26.99
C GLN A 135 -1.38 -30.89 27.95
N THR A 136 -2.51 -31.53 28.18
CA THR A 136 -3.26 -31.34 29.42
C THR A 136 -2.29 -31.55 30.58
N ARG A 137 -1.99 -30.46 31.31
CA ARG A 137 -1.14 -30.49 32.49
C ARG A 137 -1.84 -31.33 33.56
N PHE A 138 -1.35 -32.54 33.78
CA PHE A 138 -1.67 -33.29 34.98
C PHE A 138 -0.86 -32.69 36.13
N VAL A 139 -1.53 -31.94 37.00
CA VAL A 139 -1.01 -31.56 38.32
C VAL A 139 -1.85 -32.34 39.33
N GLY A 140 -1.30 -33.43 39.85
CA GLY A 140 -1.97 -34.28 40.84
C GLY A 140 -3.25 -34.94 40.35
N GLY A 141 -3.14 -35.99 39.51
CA GLY A 141 -4.19 -37.01 39.29
C GLY A 141 -5.56 -36.59 38.72
N ALA A 142 -5.89 -35.30 38.66
CA ALA A 142 -7.21 -34.82 38.24
C ALA A 142 -7.17 -34.29 36.79
N LYS A 143 -8.07 -34.82 35.96
CA LYS A 143 -8.25 -34.42 34.56
C LYS A 143 -9.26 -33.27 34.50
N PHE A 144 -8.79 -32.04 34.28
CA PHE A 144 -9.69 -30.90 34.06
C PHE A 144 -10.13 -30.86 32.60
N VAL A 145 -11.39 -31.24 32.35
CA VAL A 145 -12.06 -31.05 31.06
C VAL A 145 -12.75 -29.68 31.09
N ARG A 146 -12.44 -28.83 30.11
CA ARG A 146 -13.09 -27.52 29.96
C ARG A 146 -14.49 -27.74 29.39
N PRO A 147 -15.57 -27.25 30.03
CA PRO A 147 -16.92 -27.41 29.49
C PRO A 147 -17.09 -26.52 28.26
N GLU A 148 -17.65 -27.09 27.18
CA GLU A 148 -18.14 -26.32 26.05
C GLU A 148 -19.41 -25.56 26.48
N ARG A 149 -19.41 -24.25 26.27
CA ARG A 149 -20.52 -23.36 26.58
C ARG A 149 -21.57 -23.50 25.48
N SER A 150 -22.73 -24.05 25.82
CA SER A 150 -23.92 -24.04 24.96
C SER A 150 -24.86 -22.95 25.47
N ASP A 151 -24.98 -21.86 24.70
CA ASP A 151 -26.14 -20.95 24.66
C ASP A 151 -26.21 -20.38 23.24
#